data_AF-A0A087E869-F1
#
_entry.id   AF-A0A087E869-F1
#
_cell.length_a   1.000
_cell.length_b   1.000
_cell.length_c   1.000
_cell.angle_alpha   90.00
_cell.angle_beta   90.00
_cell.angle_gamma   90.00
#
_symmetry.space_group_name_H-M   'P 1'
#
loop_
_entity.id
_entity.type
_entity.pdbx_description
1 polymer ?
#
loop_
_entity_poly.entity_id
_entity_poly.type
_entity_poly.pdbx_seq_one_letter_code
_entity_poly.pdbx_strand_id
1 'polypeptide(L)'
;MNILCVCGNGIGTSVLLKINVESAAADLDMDVTVTTSDAGSAKGTANMNDLVLTSAELAPELEGTTTPVEVVNNFMDADEITAILEKYAD
;
A
#
# COMPACT_ATOMS: atom_id res chain seq x y z
N MET A 1 -3.60 -9.61 -7.57
CA MET A 1 -3.68 -8.14 -7.44
C MET A 1 -2.28 -7.58 -7.13
N ASN A 2 -1.83 -6.54 -7.83
CA ASN A 2 -0.54 -5.89 -7.60
C ASN A 2 -0.72 -4.66 -6.70
N ILE A 3 -0.07 -4.67 -5.53
CA ILE A 3 -0.14 -3.59 -4.54
C ILE A 3 1.23 -2.91 -4.43
N LEU A 4 1.25 -1.58 -4.51
CA LEU A 4 2.43 -0.76 -4.29
C LEU A 4 2.36 -0.08 -2.92
N CYS A 5 3.27 -0.41 -2.03
CA CYS A 5 3.44 0.26 -0.74
C CYS A 5 4.47 1.39 -0.87
N VAL A 6 4.07 2.62 -0.52
CA VAL A 6 4.89 3.83 -0.63
C VAL A 6 5.10 4.43 0.75
N CYS A 7 6.37 4.54 1.18
CA CYS A 7 6.71 4.88 2.55
C CYS A 7 7.91 5.83 2.57
N GLY A 8 7.79 6.95 3.29
CA GLY A 8 8.82 8.00 3.34
C GLY A 8 9.85 7.82 4.46
N ASN A 9 9.55 6.94 5.41
CA ASN A 9 10.25 6.84 6.69
C ASN A 9 11.36 5.76 6.72
N GLY A 10 11.98 5.48 5.57
CA GLY A 10 13.13 4.56 5.45
C GLY A 10 12.78 3.09 5.19
N ILE A 11 13.81 2.28 4.88
CA ILE A 11 13.69 0.88 4.42
C ILE A 11 12.87 0.00 5.39
N GLY A 12 13.08 0.15 6.70
CA GLY A 12 12.40 -0.67 7.71
C GLY A 12 10.89 -0.46 7.73
N THR A 13 10.46 0.80 7.56
CA THR A 13 9.05 1.16 7.52
C THR A 13 8.37 0.59 6.27
N SER A 14 9.09 0.57 5.13
CA SER A 14 8.57 -0.01 3.89
C SER A 14 8.42 -1.52 3.94
N VAL A 15 9.37 -2.21 4.55
CA VAL A 15 9.29 -3.65 4.75
C VAL A 15 8.16 -4.01 5.72
N LEU A 16 7.95 -3.23 6.78
CA LEU A 16 6.88 -3.47 7.74
C LEU A 16 5.49 -3.38 7.10
N LEU A 17 5.21 -2.29 6.37
CA LEU A 17 3.92 -2.13 5.69
C LEU A 17 3.69 -3.27 4.69
N LYS A 18 4.72 -3.63 3.92
CA LYS A 18 4.65 -4.77 3.01
C LYS A 18 4.25 -6.07 3.72
N ILE A 19 4.94 -6.43 4.80
CA ILE A 19 4.68 -7.67 5.55
C ILE A 19 3.24 -7.69 6.09
N ASN A 20 2.77 -6.58 6.63
CA ASN A 20 1.42 -6.51 7.20
C ASN A 20 0.33 -6.58 6.12
N VAL A 21 0.57 -5.98 4.95
CA VAL A 21 -0.33 -6.10 3.79
C VAL A 21 -0.36 -7.53 3.26
N GLU A 22 0.79 -8.20 3.13
CA GLU A 22 0.86 -9.61 2.72
C GLU A 22 0.14 -10.52 3.71
N SER A 23 0.30 -10.27 5.02
CA SER A 23 -0.41 -11.03 6.06
C SER A 23 -1.92 -10.84 6.00
N ALA A 24 -2.39 -9.58 5.95
CA ALA A 24 -3.82 -9.27 5.88
C ALA A 24 -4.47 -9.82 4.60
N ALA A 25 -3.78 -9.73 3.46
CA ALA A 25 -4.25 -10.33 2.21
C ALA A 25 -4.36 -11.86 2.29
N ALA A 26 -3.41 -12.52 2.96
CA ALA A 26 -3.46 -13.96 3.18
C ALA A 26 -4.64 -14.37 4.08
N ASP A 27 -4.94 -13.59 5.12
CA ASP A 27 -6.10 -13.82 6.01
C ASP A 27 -7.43 -13.65 5.27
N LEU A 28 -7.45 -12.82 4.22
CA LEU A 28 -8.60 -12.60 3.32
C LEU A 28 -8.65 -13.56 2.11
N ASP A 29 -7.73 -14.53 2.02
CA ASP A 29 -7.58 -15.46 0.88
C ASP A 29 -7.37 -14.74 -0.48
N MET A 30 -6.73 -13.56 -0.46
CA MET A 30 -6.43 -12.75 -1.64
C MET A 30 -5.06 -13.11 -2.24
N ASP A 31 -5.02 -13.37 -3.55
CA ASP A 31 -3.76 -13.52 -4.29
C ASP A 31 -3.16 -12.15 -4.63
N VAL A 32 -2.21 -11.68 -3.80
CA VAL A 32 -1.56 -10.37 -3.95
C VAL A 32 -0.06 -10.48 -4.23
N THR A 33 0.46 -9.55 -5.01
CA THR A 33 1.90 -9.28 -5.15
C THR A 33 2.18 -7.88 -4.62
N VAL A 34 2.90 -7.79 -3.51
CA VAL A 34 3.19 -6.52 -2.85
C VAL A 34 4.63 -6.08 -3.14
N THR A 35 4.76 -4.86 -3.67
CA THR A 35 6.05 -4.21 -3.93
C THR A 35 6.17 -2.92 -3.12
N THR A 36 7.40 -2.44 -2.95
CA THR A 36 7.67 -1.19 -2.21
C THR A 36 8.38 -0.20 -3.10
N SER A 37 8.05 1.08 -2.98
CA SER A 37 8.78 2.18 -3.63
C SER A 37 9.05 3.33 -2.65
N ASP A 38 10.12 4.08 -2.90
CA ASP A 38 10.30 5.41 -2.33
C ASP A 38 9.32 6.41 -2.98
N ALA A 39 9.08 7.53 -2.30
CA ALA A 39 8.10 8.53 -2.71
C ALA A 39 8.46 9.22 -4.04
N GLY A 40 9.76 9.45 -4.29
CA GLY A 40 10.23 10.09 -5.51
C GLY A 40 10.03 9.24 -6.77
N SER A 41 10.11 7.92 -6.62
CA SER A 41 9.89 6.96 -7.72
C SER A 41 8.42 6.52 -7.83
N ALA A 42 7.66 6.54 -6.73
CA ALA A 42 6.35 5.91 -6.64
C ALA A 42 5.33 6.45 -7.65
N LYS A 43 5.31 7.77 -7.87
CA LYS A 43 4.35 8.38 -8.82
C LYS A 43 4.53 7.84 -10.24
N GLY A 44 5.76 7.57 -10.66
CA GLY A 44 6.07 7.06 -12.00
C GLY A 44 5.64 5.61 -12.21
N THR A 45 5.49 4.84 -11.12
CA THR A 45 5.14 3.42 -11.17
C THR A 45 3.75 3.11 -10.64
N ALA A 46 3.11 4.02 -9.93
CA ALA A 46 1.79 3.87 -9.31
C ALA A 46 0.74 3.33 -10.30
N ASN A 47 0.65 3.92 -11.50
CA ASN A 47 -0.34 3.55 -12.51
C ASN A 47 -0.16 2.13 -13.12
N MET A 48 0.92 1.43 -12.78
CA MET A 48 1.14 0.03 -13.19
C MET A 48 0.64 -0.98 -12.15
N ASN A 49 0.06 -0.49 -11.04
CA ASN A 49 -0.44 -1.30 -9.94
C ASN A 49 -1.96 -1.15 -9.83
N ASP A 50 -2.59 -2.12 -9.18
CA ASP A 50 -4.04 -2.14 -8.94
C ASP A 50 -4.43 -1.28 -7.74
N LEU A 51 -3.52 -1.15 -6.76
CA LEU A 51 -3.71 -0.37 -5.54
C LEU A 51 -2.38 0.21 -5.05
N VAL A 52 -2.44 1.44 -4.51
CA VAL A 52 -1.32 2.06 -3.78
C VAL A 52 -1.70 2.24 -2.32
N LEU A 53 -0.84 1.78 -1.41
CA LEU A 53 -0.95 1.99 0.03
C LEU A 53 0.16 2.94 0.50
N THR A 54 -0.20 4.00 1.21
CA THR A 54 0.78 4.99 1.67
C THR A 54 0.39 5.68 2.98
N SER A 55 1.26 6.50 3.55
CA SER A 55 0.91 7.37 4.68
C SER A 55 0.18 8.63 4.22
N ALA A 56 -0.56 9.26 5.13
CA ALA A 56 -1.24 10.52 4.89
C ALA A 56 -0.28 11.64 4.41
N GLU A 57 0.97 11.59 4.85
CA GLU A 57 2.02 12.55 4.48
C GLU A 57 2.43 12.45 3.00
N LEU A 58 2.36 11.25 2.42
CA LEU A 58 2.82 10.98 1.05
C LEU A 58 1.69 10.86 0.04
N ALA A 59 0.44 10.70 0.48
CA ALA A 59 -0.72 10.69 -0.40
C ALA A 59 -0.78 11.90 -1.36
N PRO A 60 -0.45 13.14 -0.95
CA PRO A 60 -0.42 14.29 -1.88
C PRO A 60 0.57 14.13 -3.04
N GLU A 61 1.69 13.42 -2.84
CA GLU A 61 2.68 13.22 -3.90
C GLU A 61 2.14 12.32 -5.04
N LEU A 62 1.22 11.43 -4.69
CA LEU A 62 0.56 10.48 -5.59
C LEU A 62 -0.71 11.04 -6.24
N GLU A 63 -1.08 12.29 -5.97
CA GLU A 63 -2.20 12.95 -6.65
C GLU A 63 -2.00 12.97 -8.17
N GLY A 64 -3.10 12.75 -8.90
CA GLY A 64 -3.10 12.67 -10.37
C GLY A 64 -2.70 11.31 -10.94
N THR A 65 -2.44 10.32 -10.09
CA THR A 65 -2.42 8.91 -10.50
C THR A 65 -3.85 8.43 -10.77
N THR A 66 -4.00 7.46 -11.67
CA THR A 66 -5.29 6.83 -11.99
C THR A 66 -5.57 5.62 -11.11
N THR A 67 -4.52 5.05 -10.51
CA THR A 67 -4.64 3.94 -9.55
C THR A 67 -5.20 4.46 -8.23
N PRO A 68 -6.12 3.73 -7.58
CA PRO A 68 -6.58 4.05 -6.24
C PRO A 68 -5.42 4.19 -5.24
N VAL A 69 -5.46 5.25 -4.44
CA VAL A 69 -4.50 5.49 -3.36
C VAL A 69 -5.25 5.46 -2.04
N GLU A 70 -4.91 4.51 -1.18
CA GLU A 70 -5.47 4.39 0.17
C GLU A 70 -4.41 4.78 1.20
N VAL A 71 -4.88 5.49 2.22
CA VAL A 71 -4.03 5.98 3.32
C VAL A 71 -4.08 4.98 4.47
N VAL A 72 -2.91 4.60 4.95
CA VAL A 72 -2.70 3.84 6.19
C VAL A 72 -2.09 4.78 7.22
N ASN A 73 -2.78 4.99 8.33
CA ASN A 73 -2.35 5.91 9.39
C ASN A 73 -1.34 5.25 10.33
N ASN A 74 -1.50 3.95 10.60
CA ASN A 74 -0.60 3.17 11.43
C ASN A 74 -0.22 1.87 10.72
N PHE A 75 1.03 1.79 10.24
CA PHE A 75 1.50 0.61 9.53
C PHE A 75 1.61 -0.65 10.39
N MET A 76 1.46 -0.55 11.72
CA MET A 76 1.39 -1.69 12.64
C MET A 76 -0.04 -2.14 12.94
N ASP A 77 -1.04 -1.36 12.52
CA ASP A 77 -2.45 -1.67 12.77
C ASP A 77 -2.97 -2.63 11.69
N ALA A 78 -2.96 -3.92 12.02
CA ALA A 78 -3.43 -4.96 11.12
C ALA A 78 -4.93 -4.84 10.81
N ASP A 79 -5.73 -4.34 11.77
CA ASP A 79 -7.17 -4.16 11.57
C ASP A 79 -7.43 -3.04 10.56
N GLU A 80 -6.68 -1.93 10.64
CA GLU A 80 -6.75 -0.84 9.65
C GLU A 80 -6.40 -1.34 8.24
N ILE A 81 -5.29 -2.07 8.11
CA ILE A 81 -4.83 -2.58 6.81
C ILE A 81 -5.84 -3.58 6.25
N THR A 82 -6.35 -4.50 7.08
CA THR A 82 -7.35 -5.49 6.67
C THR A 82 -8.63 -4.82 6.19
N ALA A 83 -9.15 -3.83 6.94
CA ALA A 83 -10.36 -3.10 6.56
C ALA A 83 -10.20 -2.32 5.24
N ILE A 84 -8.98 -1.88 4.89
CA ILE A 84 -8.71 -1.30 3.58
C ILE A 84 -8.77 -2.37 2.49
N LEU A 85 -8.08 -3.50 2.68
CA LEU A 85 -8.04 -4.59 1.71
C LEU A 85 -9.40 -5.24 1.48
N GLU A 86 -10.26 -5.35 2.50
CA GLU A 86 -11.64 -5.85 2.40
C GLU A 86 -12.48 -5.09 1.38
N LYS A 87 -12.22 -3.79 1.15
CA LYS A 87 -12.91 -3.00 0.12
C LYS A 87 -12.64 -3.51 -1.30
N TYR A 88 -11.57 -4.29 -1.47
CA TYR A 88 -11.07 -4.83 -2.73
C TYR A 88 -11.10 -6.37 -2.76
N ALA A 89 -11.59 -7.01 -1.70
CA ALA A 89 -11.86 -8.44 -1.69
C ALA A 89 -13.21 -8.71 -2.39
N ASP A 90 -13.21 -9.64 -3.35
CA ASP A 90 -14.41 -10.07 -4.08
C ASP A 90 -15.35 -10.97 -3.24
#